data_AF-A0A6L5BBG7-F1
#
_entry.id   AF-A0A6L5BBG7-F1
#
_cell.length_a   1.000
_cell.length_b   1.000
_cell.length_c   1.000
_cell.angle_alpha   90.00
_cell.angle_beta   90.00
_cell.angle_gamma   90.00
#
_symmetry.space_group_name_H-M   'P 1'
#
loop_
_entity.id
_entity.type
_entity.pdbx_description
1 polymer ?
#
loop_
_entity_poly.entity_id
_entity_poly.type
_entity_poly.pdbx_seq_one_letter_code
_entity_poly.pdbx_strand_id
1 'polypeptide(L)'
;MVAVMVSADTQGEVTPKCGGPKNQRASAACSPFTRTGQDQEPSEECCIAYKALVESANTTDERKNLCYCIQRSARNRPANIPK
;
A
#
# COMPACT_ATOMS: atom_id res chain seq x y z
N MET A 1 -9.51 12.86 -29.03
CA MET A 1 -8.26 12.29 -28.49
C MET A 1 -8.06 12.89 -27.11
N VAL A 2 -8.19 12.11 -26.04
CA VAL A 2 -7.90 12.60 -24.68
C VAL A 2 -6.44 12.30 -24.39
N ALA A 3 -5.61 13.33 -24.36
CA ALA A 3 -4.20 13.21 -23.99
C ALA A 3 -4.11 13.11 -22.46
N VAL A 4 -3.90 11.90 -21.93
CA VAL A 4 -3.58 11.72 -20.51
C VAL A 4 -2.09 12.01 -20.35
N MET A 5 -1.79 13.21 -19.86
CA MET A 5 -0.43 13.59 -19.48
C MET A 5 -0.05 12.80 -18.23
N VAL A 6 0.77 11.76 -18.39
CA VAL A 6 1.38 11.05 -17.27
C VAL A 6 2.52 11.93 -16.77
N SER A 7 2.28 12.66 -15.68
CA SER A 7 3.31 13.44 -15.00
C SER A 7 4.40 12.47 -14.52
N ALA A 8 5.57 12.53 -15.15
CA ALA A 8 6.79 11.99 -14.59
C ALA A 8 7.10 12.80 -13.33
N ASP A 9 6.82 12.22 -12.17
CA ASP A 9 7.11 12.82 -10.89
C ASP A 9 8.61 12.68 -10.61
N THR A 10 9.34 13.75 -10.89
CA THR A 10 10.72 13.98 -10.46
C THR A 10 10.77 13.87 -8.94
N GLN A 11 11.41 12.80 -8.44
CA GLN A 11 11.63 12.58 -7.02
C GLN A 11 12.66 13.59 -6.49
N GLY A 12 12.15 14.62 -5.82
CA GLY A 12 12.96 15.61 -5.12
C GLY A 12 12.15 16.31 -4.04
N GLU A 13 11.58 15.57 -3.08
CA GLU A 13 11.19 16.12 -1.78
C GLU A 13 10.95 15.00 -0.74
N VAL A 14 11.36 15.24 0.50
CA VAL A 14 11.45 14.28 1.62
C VAL A 14 10.09 13.94 2.25
N THR A 15 9.01 13.93 1.45
CA THR A 15 7.71 13.43 1.90
C THR A 15 7.52 11.97 1.47
N PRO A 16 7.25 11.05 2.41
CA PRO A 16 6.95 9.66 2.07
C PRO A 16 5.68 9.57 1.21
N LYS A 17 5.84 9.35 -0.10
CA LYS A 17 4.72 9.20 -1.05
C LYS A 17 4.05 7.84 -0.88
N CYS A 18 3.18 7.73 0.12
CA CYS A 18 2.36 6.54 0.35
C CYS A 18 1.30 6.30 -0.74
N GLY A 19 1.11 7.22 -1.69
CA GLY A 19 0.06 7.18 -2.70
C GLY A 19 0.38 6.36 -3.96
N GLY A 20 1.43 5.53 -3.99
CA GLY A 20 1.82 4.80 -5.20
C GLY A 20 0.80 3.74 -5.66
N PRO A 21 0.72 3.42 -6.97
CA PRO A 21 -0.28 2.51 -7.53
C PRO A 21 -0.21 1.09 -6.93
N LYS A 22 1.00 0.60 -6.64
CA LYS A 22 1.19 -0.69 -5.96
C LYS A 22 0.61 -0.69 -4.54
N ASN A 23 0.77 0.41 -3.80
CA ASN A 23 0.23 0.51 -2.45
C ASN A 23 -1.29 0.62 -2.44
N GLN A 24 -1.86 1.36 -3.41
CA GLN A 24 -3.31 1.43 -3.60
C GLN A 24 -3.89 0.05 -3.92
N ARG A 25 -3.26 -0.69 -4.85
CA ARG A 25 -3.69 -2.05 -5.22
C ARG A 25 -3.65 -3.01 -4.03
N ALA A 26 -2.53 -3.07 -3.31
CA ALA A 26 -2.40 -3.91 -2.13
C ALA A 26 -3.42 -3.54 -1.05
N SER A 27 -3.62 -2.23 -0.80
CA SER A 27 -4.62 -1.75 0.16
C SER A 27 -6.05 -2.13 -0.20
N ALA A 28 -6.40 -2.10 -1.50
CA ALA A 28 -7.73 -2.48 -1.96
C ALA A 28 -7.94 -3.99 -1.83
N ALA A 29 -7.01 -4.81 -2.35
CA ALA A 29 -7.09 -6.27 -2.31
C ALA A 29 -7.12 -6.83 -0.88
N CYS A 30 -6.39 -6.19 0.04
CA CYS A 30 -6.32 -6.62 1.44
C CYS A 30 -7.39 -5.98 2.33
N SER A 31 -8.23 -5.08 1.83
CA SER A 31 -9.26 -4.39 2.63
C SER A 31 -10.26 -5.35 3.31
N PRO A 32 -10.75 -6.42 2.65
CA PRO A 32 -11.67 -7.37 3.28
C PRO A 32 -11.11 -8.00 4.56
N PHE A 33 -9.83 -8.38 4.54
CA PHE A 33 -9.12 -8.94 5.69
C PHE A 33 -8.70 -7.87 6.70
N THR A 34 -8.06 -6.79 6.25
CA THR A 34 -7.39 -5.83 7.14
C THR A 34 -8.28 -4.69 7.66
N ARG A 35 -9.41 -4.41 7.01
CA ARG A 35 -10.25 -3.24 7.33
C ARG A 35 -11.67 -3.59 7.71
N THR A 36 -12.35 -4.38 6.90
CA THR A 36 -13.75 -4.75 7.19
C THR A 36 -13.84 -5.95 8.12
N GLY A 37 -12.78 -6.76 8.22
CA GLY A 37 -12.80 -8.03 8.94
C GLY A 37 -13.81 -9.02 8.33
N GLN A 38 -14.17 -8.81 7.06
CA GLN A 38 -15.10 -9.67 6.34
C GLN A 38 -14.49 -11.06 6.12
N ASP A 39 -13.20 -11.07 5.79
CA ASP A 39 -12.44 -12.30 5.58
C ASP A 39 -11.56 -12.54 6.81
N GLN A 40 -11.56 -13.77 7.33
CA GLN A 40 -10.71 -14.17 8.45
C GLN A 40 -9.25 -14.38 8.06
N GLU A 41 -8.98 -14.55 6.77
CA GLU A 41 -7.66 -14.75 6.19
C GLU A 41 -7.47 -13.84 4.96
N PRO A 42 -6.23 -13.45 4.62
CA PRO A 42 -5.98 -12.71 3.40
C PRO A 42 -6.26 -13.58 2.17
N SER A 43 -6.93 -13.01 1.17
CA SER A 43 -7.10 -13.67 -0.12
C SER A 43 -5.75 -13.87 -0.84
N GLU A 44 -5.70 -14.81 -1.78
CA GLU A 44 -4.53 -15.00 -2.64
C GLU A 44 -4.16 -13.71 -3.38
N GLU A 45 -5.16 -12.97 -3.87
CA GLU A 45 -4.94 -11.68 -4.54
C GLU A 45 -4.32 -10.63 -3.60
N CYS A 46 -4.76 -10.57 -2.33
CA CYS A 46 -4.13 -9.72 -1.33
C CYS A 46 -2.64 -10.07 -1.16
N CYS A 47 -2.31 -11.35 -1.00
CA CYS A 47 -0.93 -11.80 -0.85
C CYS A 47 -0.07 -11.48 -2.08
N ILE A 48 -0.57 -11.72 -3.29
CA ILE A 48 0.13 -11.41 -4.54
C ILE A 48 0.37 -9.90 -4.66
N ALA A 49 -0.65 -9.08 -4.46
CA ALA A 49 -0.54 -7.63 -4.58
C ALA A 49 0.40 -7.04 -3.52
N TYR A 50 0.32 -7.53 -2.29
CA TYR A 50 1.18 -7.08 -1.20
C TYR A 50 2.64 -7.49 -1.41
N LYS A 51 2.90 -8.71 -1.91
CA LYS A 51 4.25 -9.15 -2.29
C LYS A 51 4.84 -8.25 -3.37
N ALA A 52 4.09 -7.95 -4.43
CA ALA A 52 4.53 -7.05 -5.50
C ALA A 52 4.82 -5.61 -5.03
N LEU A 53 4.13 -5.15 -3.98
CA LEU A 53 4.42 -3.88 -3.29
C LEU A 53 5.75 -3.94 -2.54
N VAL A 54 5.98 -4.99 -1.75
CA VAL A 54 7.23 -5.15 -0.98
C VAL A 54 8.42 -5.28 -1.92
N GLU A 55 8.30 -6.07 -2.97
CA GLU A 55 9.33 -6.26 -4.02
C GLU A 55 9.61 -4.97 -4.82
N SER A 56 8.76 -3.95 -4.72
CA SER A 56 9.02 -2.66 -5.37
C SER A 56 9.98 -1.75 -4.61
N ALA A 57 10.24 -2.04 -3.33
CA ALA A 57 11.13 -1.27 -2.47
C ALA A 57 12.53 -1.91 -2.41
N ASN A 58 13.38 -1.54 -3.36
CA ASN A 58 14.69 -2.15 -3.59
C ASN A 58 15.79 -1.55 -2.71
N THR A 59 15.66 -0.28 -2.35
CA THR A 59 16.62 0.43 -1.51
C THR A 59 16.19 0.48 -0.05
N THR A 60 17.14 0.76 0.85
CA THR A 60 16.84 0.92 2.28
C THR A 60 15.89 2.09 2.53
N ASP A 61 16.03 3.18 1.79
CA ASP A 61 15.18 4.35 1.97
C ASP A 61 13.77 4.13 1.42
N GLU A 62 13.63 3.39 0.31
CA GLU A 62 12.33 2.92 -0.17
C GLU A 62 11.64 2.00 0.84
N ARG A 63 12.39 1.09 1.48
CA ARG A 63 11.85 0.21 2.54
C ARG A 63 11.40 1.00 3.77
N LYS A 64 12.16 2.01 4.19
CA LYS A 64 11.77 2.91 5.29
C LYS A 64 10.50 3.68 4.96
N ASN A 65 10.42 4.22 3.73
CA ASN A 65 9.24 4.91 3.23
C ASN A 65 8.01 3.98 3.22
N LEU A 66 8.15 2.77 2.65
CA LEU A 66 7.10 1.77 2.63
C LEU A 66 6.62 1.40 4.05
N CYS A 67 7.55 1.18 4.98
CA CYS A 67 7.24 0.89 6.38
C CYS A 67 6.43 2.02 7.03
N TYR A 68 6.85 3.28 6.84
CA TYR A 68 6.10 4.44 7.31
C TYR A 68 4.66 4.44 6.77
N CYS A 69 4.48 4.13 5.49
CA CYS A 69 3.17 4.10 4.85
C CYS A 69 2.24 3.01 5.39
N ILE A 70 2.78 1.80 5.60
CA ILE A 70 2.04 0.69 6.20
C ILE A 70 1.63 1.05 7.63
N GLN A 71 2.58 1.57 8.43
CA GLN A 71 2.32 1.93 9.82
C GLN A 71 1.29 3.05 9.95
N ARG A 72 1.38 4.10 9.12
CA ARG A 72 0.38 5.18 9.06
C ARG A 72 -1.01 4.64 8.71
N SER A 73 -1.07 3.69 7.77
CA SER A 73 -2.33 3.07 7.35
C SER A 73 -2.96 2.24 8.48
N ALA A 74 -2.14 1.53 9.26
CA ALA A 74 -2.59 0.76 10.43
C ALA A 74 -3.01 1.68 11.60
N ARG A 75 -2.26 2.74 11.90
CA ARG A 75 -2.61 3.68 12.99
C ARG A 75 -3.92 4.41 12.76
N ASN A 76 -4.21 4.77 11.52
CA ASN A 76 -5.46 5.45 11.16
C ASN A 76 -6.66 4.49 11.14
N ARG A 77 -6.46 3.20 11.48
CA ARG A 77 -7.46 2.14 11.35
C ARG A 77 -7.27 1.14 12.47
N PRO A 78 -7.66 1.47 13.72
CA PRO A 78 -7.63 0.50 14.81
C PRO A 78 -8.38 -0.73 14.34
N ALA A 79 -7.66 -1.84 14.29
CA ALA A 79 -8.18 -3.09 13.76
C ALA A 79 -9.38 -3.49 14.63
N ASN A 80 -10.59 -3.47 14.06
CA ASN A 80 -11.75 -4.07 14.68
C ASN A 80 -11.70 -5.58 14.39
N ILE A 81 -10.58 -6.21 14.78
CA ILE A 81 -10.36 -7.65 14.65
C ILE A 81 -11.02 -8.25 15.88
N PRO A 82 -12.19 -8.92 15.75
CA PRO A 82 -12.72 -9.70 16.85
C PRO A 82 -11.66 -10.76 17.23
N LYS A 83 -11.28 -10.77 18.52
CA LYS A 83 -10.45 -11.82 19.10
C LYS A 83 -11.19 -13.15 19.13
#